data_AF-F5LHH8-F1
#
_entry.id   AF-F5LHH8-F1
#
_cell.length_a   1.000
_cell.length_b   1.000
_cell.length_c   1.000
_cell.angle_alpha   90.00
_cell.angle_beta   90.00
_cell.angle_gamma   90.00
#
_symmetry.space_group_name_H-M   'P 1'
#
loop_
_entity.id
_entity.type
_entity.pdbx_description
1 polymer ?
#
loop_
_entity_poly.entity_id
_entity_poly.type
_entity_poly.pdbx_seq_one_letter_code
_entity_poly.pdbx_strand_id
1 'polypeptide(L)'
;MNDYQFKLIKIAGDYEWHVHQDTDKVFIALEGEMTLDFRDGQVKISKGEMYIVPKGIEMKPSAEKECHLMLVEPKSVINTGGPETEITAAVISL
;
A
#
# COMPACT_ATOMS: atom_id res chain seq x y z
N MET A 1 15.22 1.43 -6.84
CA MET A 1 15.95 1.83 -8.05
C MET A 1 16.09 3.35 -8.02
N ASN A 2 17.32 3.87 -8.01
CA ASN A 2 17.60 5.30 -7.74
C ASN A 2 16.94 5.75 -6.43
N ASP A 3 16.14 6.82 -6.47
CA ASP A 3 15.46 7.41 -5.30
C ASP A 3 14.14 6.73 -4.95
N TYR A 4 13.79 5.65 -5.64
CA TYR A 4 12.61 4.82 -5.37
C TYR A 4 12.98 3.48 -4.75
N GLN A 5 12.04 2.92 -4.01
CA GLN A 5 12.11 1.58 -3.43
C GLN A 5 10.89 0.75 -3.81
N PHE A 6 11.08 -0.56 -3.80
CA PHE A 6 10.02 -1.55 -3.94
C PHE A 6 9.87 -2.24 -2.59
N LYS A 7 8.64 -2.32 -2.07
CA LYS A 7 8.36 -3.08 -0.84
C LYS A 7 7.33 -4.15 -1.15
N LEU A 8 7.63 -5.38 -0.76
CA LEU A 8 6.66 -6.47 -0.77
C LEU A 8 5.96 -6.49 0.59
N ILE A 9 4.63 -6.41 0.58
CA ILE A 9 3.83 -6.43 1.79
C ILE A 9 2.71 -7.45 1.66
N LYS A 10 2.22 -7.90 2.82
CA LYS A 10 0.98 -8.65 2.94
C LYS A 10 0.01 -7.82 3.76
N ILE A 11 -1.25 -7.79 3.33
CA ILE A 11 -2.32 -7.11 4.06
C ILE A 11 -3.51 -8.05 4.22
N ALA A 12 -4.25 -7.89 5.31
CA ALA A 12 -5.53 -8.54 5.56
C ALA A 12 -6.33 -7.68 6.54
N GLY A 13 -7.64 -7.59 6.34
CA GLY A 13 -8.53 -6.72 7.11
C GLY A 13 -8.44 -5.25 6.69
N ASP A 14 -8.90 -4.38 7.57
CA ASP A 14 -8.96 -2.92 7.37
C ASP A 14 -7.72 -2.22 7.93
N TYR A 15 -7.27 -1.19 7.22
CA TYR A 15 -6.29 -0.23 7.71
C TYR A 15 -6.96 1.11 8.03
N GLU A 16 -6.26 1.98 8.76
CA GLU A 16 -6.78 3.31 9.08
C GLU A 16 -6.79 4.23 7.86
N TRP A 17 -7.72 5.18 7.86
CA TRP A 17 -7.73 6.28 6.89
C TRP A 17 -6.45 7.09 7.03
N HIS A 18 -5.74 7.33 5.93
CA HIS A 18 -4.51 8.11 5.94
C HIS A 18 -4.28 8.82 4.61
N VAL A 19 -3.39 9.80 4.62
CA VAL A 19 -2.98 10.58 3.46
C VAL A 19 -1.45 10.66 3.39
N HIS A 20 -0.90 10.51 2.19
CA HIS A 20 0.51 10.78 1.91
C HIS A 20 0.60 12.15 1.23
N GLN A 21 1.05 13.18 1.96
CA GLN A 21 1.02 14.57 1.46
C GLN A 21 2.02 14.84 0.34
N ASP A 22 3.17 14.17 0.39
CA ASP A 22 4.32 14.55 -0.44
C ASP A 22 4.60 13.61 -1.60
N THR A 23 3.96 12.44 -1.63
CA THR A 23 4.33 11.36 -2.55
C THR A 23 3.12 10.60 -3.07
N ASP A 24 3.11 10.33 -4.37
CA ASP A 24 2.18 9.37 -4.95
C ASP A 24 2.54 7.96 -4.43
N LYS A 25 1.53 7.10 -4.31
CA LYS A 25 1.71 5.71 -3.86
C LYS A 25 1.19 4.73 -4.89
N VAL A 26 2.06 3.85 -5.35
CA VAL A 26 1.70 2.81 -6.31
C VAL A 26 1.46 1.49 -5.59
N PHE A 27 0.33 0.86 -5.87
CA PHE A 27 -0.02 -0.48 -5.44
C PHE A 27 -0.08 -1.40 -6.65
N ILE A 28 0.57 -2.57 -6.56
CA ILE A 28 0.49 -3.63 -7.57
C ILE A 28 0.09 -4.92 -6.85
N ALA A 29 -1.04 -5.50 -7.22
CA ALA A 29 -1.51 -6.75 -6.63
C ALA A 29 -0.79 -7.95 -7.27
N LEU A 30 0.00 -8.66 -6.48
CA LEU A 30 0.72 -9.86 -6.91
C LEU A 30 -0.12 -11.14 -6.70
N GLU A 31 -0.91 -11.16 -5.62
CA GLU A 31 -1.83 -12.26 -5.27
C GLU A 31 -2.99 -11.71 -4.42
N GLY A 32 -4.19 -12.28 -4.56
CA GLY A 32 -5.40 -11.78 -3.86
C GLY A 32 -6.00 -10.51 -4.47
N GLU A 33 -6.84 -9.83 -3.70
CA GLU A 33 -7.55 -8.59 -4.08
C GLU A 33 -7.52 -7.60 -2.92
N MET A 34 -7.30 -6.32 -3.24
CA MET A 34 -7.38 -5.19 -2.31
C MET A 34 -8.48 -4.22 -2.76
N THR A 35 -9.13 -3.56 -1.79
CA THR A 35 -9.96 -2.38 -2.03
C THR A 35 -9.29 -1.15 -1.43
N LEU A 36 -9.32 -0.03 -2.17
CA LEU A 36 -8.98 1.30 -1.68
C LEU A 36 -10.26 2.11 -1.61
N ASP A 37 -10.67 2.46 -0.39
CA ASP A 37 -11.75 3.43 -0.20
C ASP A 37 -11.20 4.85 -0.25
N PHE A 38 -11.92 5.72 -0.93
CA PHE A 38 -11.76 7.17 -0.97
C PHE A 38 -13.03 7.83 -0.43
N ARG A 39 -13.01 9.14 -0.20
CA ARG A 39 -14.20 9.85 0.28
C ARG A 39 -15.34 9.90 -0.73
N ASP A 40 -15.04 9.75 -2.01
CA ASP A 40 -15.94 9.88 -3.16
C ASP A 40 -16.16 8.57 -3.93
N GLY A 41 -15.61 7.45 -3.46
CA GLY A 41 -15.77 6.15 -4.11
C GLY A 41 -14.77 5.13 -3.63
N GLN A 42 -14.66 4.02 -4.36
CA GLN A 42 -13.69 2.98 -4.07
C GLN A 42 -13.11 2.41 -5.37
N VAL A 43 -11.90 1.89 -5.28
CA VAL A 43 -11.24 1.16 -6.35
C VAL A 43 -10.87 -0.23 -5.85
N LYS A 44 -11.16 -1.24 -6.66
CA LYS A 44 -10.66 -2.60 -6.46
C LYS A 44 -9.42 -2.83 -7.31
N ILE A 45 -8.46 -3.53 -6.74
CA ILE A 45 -7.22 -3.94 -7.41
C ILE A 45 -7.13 -5.46 -7.27
N SER A 46 -7.43 -6.17 -8.34
CA SER A 46 -7.32 -7.62 -8.42
C SER A 46 -5.91 -8.02 -8.86
N LYS A 47 -5.56 -9.29 -8.67
CA LYS A 47 -4.26 -9.84 -9.07
C LYS A 47 -3.84 -9.44 -10.50
N GLY A 48 -2.62 -8.92 -10.62
CA GLY A 48 -2.02 -8.45 -11.87
C GLY A 48 -2.35 -6.99 -12.22
N GLU A 49 -3.26 -6.35 -11.48
CA GLU A 49 -3.60 -4.95 -11.66
C GLU A 49 -2.75 -4.03 -10.79
N MET A 50 -2.74 -2.76 -11.16
CA MET A 50 -2.06 -1.71 -10.42
C MET A 50 -2.93 -0.46 -10.31
N TYR A 51 -2.72 0.30 -9.25
CA TYR A 51 -3.34 1.60 -9.07
C TYR A 51 -2.35 2.58 -8.46
N ILE A 52 -2.47 3.85 -8.86
CA ILE A 52 -1.68 4.96 -8.34
C ILE A 52 -2.62 5.84 -7.55
N VAL A 53 -2.33 6.02 -6.26
CA VAL A 53 -2.99 7.02 -5.43
C VAL A 53 -2.18 8.30 -5.51
N PRO A 54 -2.73 9.39 -6.09
CA PRO A 54 -2.04 10.67 -6.12
C PRO A 54 -1.79 11.21 -4.71
N LYS A 55 -0.70 11.94 -4.53
CA LYS A 55 -0.39 12.62 -3.28
C LYS A 55 -1.52 13.55 -2.84
N GLY A 56 -1.70 13.66 -1.53
CA GLY A 56 -2.75 14.49 -0.92
C GLY A 56 -4.15 13.89 -0.98
N ILE A 57 -4.33 12.71 -1.56
CA ILE A 57 -5.60 11.98 -1.54
C ILE A 57 -5.66 11.10 -0.29
N GLU A 58 -6.70 11.29 0.52
CA GLU A 58 -6.99 10.44 1.69
C GLU A 58 -7.61 9.12 1.24
N MET A 59 -7.12 8.01 1.79
CA MET A 59 -7.55 6.66 1.42
C MET A 59 -7.62 5.73 2.62
N LYS A 60 -8.36 4.64 2.47
CA LYS A 60 -8.38 3.50 3.41
C LYS A 60 -8.19 2.18 2.67
N PRO A 61 -7.01 1.54 2.79
CA PRO A 61 -6.80 0.19 2.25
C PRO A 61 -7.54 -0.87 3.05
N SER A 62 -8.08 -1.87 2.36
CA SER A 62 -8.64 -3.07 2.97
C SER A 62 -8.48 -4.30 2.08
N ALA A 63 -8.41 -5.48 2.68
CA ALA A 63 -8.43 -6.75 1.96
C ALA A 63 -9.22 -7.80 2.76
N GLU A 64 -10.28 -8.36 2.16
CA GLU A 64 -11.13 -9.37 2.82
C GLU A 64 -10.35 -10.66 3.13
N LYS A 65 -9.38 -11.00 2.27
CA LYS A 65 -8.44 -12.12 2.43
C LYS A 65 -7.01 -11.60 2.29
N GLU A 66 -6.03 -12.40 2.70
CA GLU A 66 -4.61 -12.06 2.53
C GLU A 66 -4.31 -11.66 1.08
N CYS A 67 -3.86 -10.43 0.88
CA CYS A 67 -3.44 -9.88 -0.40
C CYS A 67 -1.94 -9.55 -0.36
N HIS A 68 -1.22 -9.97 -1.39
CA HIS A 68 0.21 -9.71 -1.55
C HIS A 68 0.38 -8.55 -2.51
N LEU A 69 1.07 -7.51 -2.06
CA LEU A 69 1.23 -6.27 -2.81
C LEU A 69 2.71 -5.95 -3.01
N MET A 70 3.04 -5.35 -4.14
CA MET A 70 4.25 -4.57 -4.31
C MET A 70 3.90 -3.10 -4.25
N LEU A 71 4.55 -2.38 -3.33
CA LEU A 71 4.52 -0.93 -3.29
C LEU A 71 5.69 -0.37 -4.07
N VAL A 72 5.46 0.73 -4.78
CA VAL A 72 6.52 1.57 -5.37
C VAL A 72 6.38 2.97 -4.79
N GLU A 73 7.40 3.42 -4.07
CA GLU A 73 7.39 4.71 -3.38
C GLU A 73 8.81 5.30 -3.28
N PRO A 74 8.97 6.62 -3.04
CA PRO A 74 10.27 7.21 -2.76
C PRO A 74 10.93 6.59 -1.52
N LYS A 75 12.26 6.55 -1.50
CA LYS A 75 13.05 5.96 -0.39
C LYS A 75 12.80 6.62 0.97
N SER A 76 12.46 7.90 0.99
CA SER A 76 12.23 8.69 2.20
C SER A 76 10.90 8.42 2.89
N VAL A 77 9.99 7.65 2.28
CA VAL A 77 8.65 7.40 2.84
C VAL A 77 8.74 6.38 3.99
N ILE A 78 8.32 6.82 5.18
CA ILE A 78 8.10 5.99 6.37
C ILE A 78 6.62 5.58 6.37
N ASN A 79 6.33 4.28 6.41
CA ASN A 79 4.95 3.79 6.52
C ASN A 79 4.47 3.92 7.97
N THR A 80 3.43 4.71 8.20
CA THR A 80 2.85 4.98 9.53
C THR A 80 1.64 4.10 9.87
N GLY A 81 1.41 3.02 9.12
CA GLY A 81 0.16 2.25 9.14
C GLY A 81 0.17 0.95 9.97
N GLY A 82 0.86 0.92 11.10
CA GLY A 82 0.81 -0.22 12.02
C GLY A 82 1.23 0.17 13.44
N PRO A 83 0.78 -0.55 14.48
CA PRO A 83 1.34 -0.40 15.82
C PRO A 83 2.86 -0.54 15.74
N GLU A 84 3.60 0.18 16.61
CA GLU A 84 5.04 -0.02 16.85
C GLU A 84 5.33 -1.41 17.47
N THR A 85 4.77 -2.47 16.90
CA THR A 85 5.33 -3.79 17.04
C THR A 85 6.48 -3.88 16.04
N GLU A 86 7.55 -4.56 16.42
CA GLU A 86 8.67 -4.94 15.54
C GLU A 86 8.20 -5.88 14.40
N ILE A 87 7.18 -5.49 13.64
CA ILE A 87 7.05 -5.91 12.27
C ILE A 87 8.03 -5.03 11.54
N THR A 88 9.30 -5.44 11.59
CA THR A 88 10.20 -5.30 10.46
C THR A 88 9.31 -5.50 9.25
N ALA A 89 9.00 -4.43 8.51
CA ALA A 89 8.56 -4.59 7.15
C ALA A 89 9.61 -5.50 6.59
N ALA A 90 9.28 -6.78 6.40
CA ALA A 90 10.21 -7.77 5.94
C ALA A 90 10.50 -7.32 4.52
N VAL A 91 11.49 -6.43 4.39
CA VAL A 91 12.41 -6.44 3.30
C VAL A 91 12.96 -7.85 3.39
N ILE A 92 12.29 -8.79 2.71
CA ILE A 92 12.95 -9.98 2.23
C ILE A 92 13.91 -9.44 1.19
N SER A 93 15.03 -8.89 1.67
CA SER A 93 16.27 -8.97 0.94
C SER A 93 16.49 -10.46 0.79
N LEU A 94 16.43 -10.96 -0.44
CA LEU A 94 17.16 -12.17 -0.76
C LEU A 94 18.64 -11.96 -0.37
#